data_AF-A0A354GWQ2-F1
#
_entry.id   AF-A0A354GWQ2-F1
#
_cell.length_a   1.000
_cell.length_b   1.000
_cell.length_c   1.000
_cell.angle_alpha   90.00
_cell.angle_beta   90.00
_cell.angle_gamma   90.00
#
_symmetry.space_group_name_H-M   'P 1'
#
loop_
_entity.id
_entity.type
_entity.pdbx_description
1 polymer ?
#
loop_
_entity_poly.entity_id
_entity_poly.type
_entity_poly.pdbx_seq_one_letter_code
_entity_poly.pdbx_strand_id
1 'polypeptide(L)'
;MVKVRCPSCSKTLNVPDKYAGKRVKCPACQETLTIPVVLEEVVAEEDFAEEVVPVKPRRPAPRVADDEEEEEERVAQKPVRRARPVDDEDDRPRRKKRRKITRGEWADCPNCGYSDATRVRFAWWGGFVGPLFINTVRCRECDTNYNGIHGDYNTVRILIYVLVGLGFTVVVSVGAAVAALSVLK
;
A
#
# COMPACT_ATOMS: atom_id res chain seq x y z
N MET A 1 11.40 11.29 23.80
CA MET A 1 10.09 11.93 23.53
C MET A 1 10.36 13.37 23.13
N VAL A 2 9.80 13.86 22.02
CA VAL A 2 9.99 15.24 21.52
C VAL A 2 8.77 16.12 21.84
N LYS A 3 8.99 17.32 22.36
CA LYS A 3 7.96 18.35 22.56
C LYS A 3 7.93 19.29 21.36
N VAL A 4 6.81 19.34 20.65
CA VAL A 4 6.65 20.18 19.45
C VAL A 4 5.46 21.13 19.63
N ARG A 5 5.61 22.40 19.28
CA ARG A 5 4.49 23.35 19.22
C ARG A 5 3.86 23.35 17.83
N CYS A 6 2.54 23.23 17.76
CA CYS A 6 1.82 23.31 16.50
C CYS A 6 1.81 24.76 15.96
N PRO A 7 2.17 24.99 14.68
CA PRO A 7 2.22 26.35 14.11
C PRO A 7 0.84 27.00 13.92
N SER A 8 -0.23 26.20 13.70
CA SER A 8 -1.58 26.75 13.46
C SER A 8 -2.36 27.07 14.72
N CYS A 9 -2.20 26.29 15.79
CA CYS A 9 -3.00 26.45 17.02
C CYS A 9 -2.17 26.68 18.29
N SER A 10 -0.84 26.76 18.19
CA SER A 10 0.11 26.95 19.30
C SER A 10 0.08 25.88 20.41
N LYS A 11 -0.72 24.80 20.27
CA LYS A 11 -0.79 23.71 21.23
C LYS A 11 0.53 22.93 21.27
N THR A 12 1.02 22.64 22.47
CA THR A 12 2.20 21.79 22.70
C THR A 12 1.81 20.33 22.63
N LEU A 13 2.50 19.56 21.79
CA LEU A 13 2.29 18.13 21.57
C LEU A 13 3.52 17.36 22.09
N ASN A 14 3.27 16.28 22.82
CA ASN A 14 4.29 15.28 23.15
C ASN A 14 4.25 14.20 22.08
N VAL A 15 5.30 14.11 21.28
CA VAL A 15 5.38 13.11 20.22
C VAL A 15 6.51 12.11 20.49
N PRO A 16 6.26 10.80 20.38
CA PRO A 16 7.29 9.78 20.49
C PRO A 16 8.40 9.93 19.41
N ASP A 17 9.65 9.60 19.75
CA ASP A 17 10.83 9.80 18.88
C ASP A 17 10.74 9.02 17.57
N LYS A 18 9.97 7.92 17.53
CA LYS A 18 9.67 7.14 16.32
C LYS A 18 8.96 7.92 15.20
N TYR A 19 8.45 9.11 15.51
CA TYR A 19 7.84 10.02 14.55
C TYR A 19 8.75 11.20 14.16
N ALA A 20 10.00 11.24 14.64
CA ALA A 20 10.98 12.22 14.17
C ALA A 20 11.12 12.16 12.63
N GLY A 21 11.09 13.31 11.97
CA GLY A 21 11.13 13.43 10.52
C GLY A 21 9.82 13.07 9.79
N LYS A 22 8.79 12.59 10.48
CA LYS A 22 7.49 12.23 9.89
C LYS A 22 6.48 13.36 10.02
N ARG A 23 5.43 13.33 9.18
CA ARG A 23 4.30 14.27 9.27
C ARG A 23 3.24 13.71 10.20
N VAL A 24 2.79 14.52 11.15
CA VAL A 24 1.74 14.14 12.11
C VAL A 24 0.61 15.18 12.09
N LYS A 25 -0.62 14.74 12.34
CA LYS A 25 -1.78 15.63 12.46
C LYS A 25 -1.89 16.15 13.89
N CYS A 26 -2.13 17.45 14.04
CA CYS A 26 -2.43 18.04 15.34
C CYS A 26 -3.83 17.59 15.81
N PRO A 27 -3.99 17.03 17.02
CA PRO A 27 -5.30 16.63 17.54
C PRO A 27 -6.24 17.81 17.86
N ALA A 28 -5.73 19.04 17.93
CA ALA A 28 -6.55 20.22 18.25
C ALA A 28 -7.05 20.99 17.03
N CYS A 29 -6.27 21.08 15.95
CA CYS A 29 -6.64 21.83 14.75
C CYS A 29 -6.58 21.02 13.45
N GLN A 30 -6.19 19.74 13.54
CA GLN A 30 -6.05 18.82 12.39
C GLN A 30 -5.00 19.20 11.34
N GLU A 31 -4.26 20.29 11.54
CA GLU A 31 -3.14 20.69 10.69
C GLU A 31 -2.02 19.64 10.68
N THR A 32 -1.44 19.40 9.51
CA THR A 32 -0.29 18.52 9.34
C THR A 32 1.02 19.26 9.62
N LEU A 33 1.79 18.79 10.61
CA LEU A 33 3.09 19.35 11.00
C LEU A 33 4.21 18.31 10.89
N THR A 34 5.41 18.78 10.54
CA THR A 34 6.60 17.93 10.40
C THR A 34 7.41 17.97 11.69
N ILE A 35 7.78 16.81 12.21
CA ILE A 35 8.56 16.73 13.44
C ILE A 35 10.05 16.88 13.11
N PRO A 36 10.76 17.81 13.77
CA PRO A 36 12.19 17.97 13.53
C PRO A 36 12.93 16.68 13.89
N VAL A 37 13.83 16.25 13.01
CA VAL A 37 14.79 15.19 13.30
C VAL A 37 15.83 15.82 14.21
N VAL A 38 15.91 15.34 15.45
CA VAL A 38 17.08 15.62 16.29
C VAL A 38 18.20 14.77 15.70
N LEU A 39 18.99 15.35 14.81
CA LEU A 39 20.29 14.80 14.47
C LEU A 39 21.16 15.00 15.72
N GLU A 40 21.29 13.96 16.53
CA GLU A 40 22.43 13.88 17.44
C GLU A 40 23.66 13.72 16.56
N GLU A 41 24.40 14.81 16.41
CA GLU A 41 25.75 14.79 15.86
C GLU A 41 26.61 13.96 16.81
N VAL A 42 26.76 12.68 16.49
CA VAL A 42 27.86 11.85 17.00
C VAL A 42 29.15 12.47 16.51
N VAL A 43 29.74 13.30 17.37
CA VAL A 43 31.07 13.88 17.19
C VAL A 43 32.10 12.75 17.24
N ALA A 44 32.68 12.51 16.05
CA ALA A 44 34.06 12.10 15.74
C ALA A 44 34.75 11.02 16.60
N GLU A 45 35.04 9.88 15.97
CA GLU A 45 36.39 9.29 15.91
C GLU A 45 36.55 8.50 14.59
N GLU A 46 37.28 9.15 13.68
CA GLU A 46 38.18 8.75 12.58
C GLU A 46 37.97 7.53 11.65
N ASP A 47 38.41 7.77 10.41
CA ASP A 47 38.76 6.86 9.31
C ASP A 47 37.66 6.02 8.67
N PHE A 48 37.04 6.52 7.59
CA PHE A 48 36.75 5.68 6.41
C PHE A 48 36.79 6.52 5.12
N ALA A 49 37.54 5.97 4.17
CA ALA A 49 37.92 6.58 2.91
C ALA A 49 36.72 7.00 2.05
N GLU A 50 36.89 8.16 1.43
CA GLU A 50 35.98 8.78 0.48
C GLU A 50 36.04 8.05 -0.87
N GLU A 51 35.07 7.16 -1.13
CA GLU A 51 34.78 6.68 -2.48
C GLU A 51 33.57 7.42 -3.03
N VAL A 52 33.87 8.43 -3.87
CA VAL A 52 32.90 9.30 -4.53
C VAL A 52 32.11 8.49 -5.56
N VAL A 53 30.91 8.03 -5.19
CA VAL A 53 30.00 7.37 -6.13
C VAL A 53 29.31 8.43 -7.00
N PRO A 54 29.43 8.37 -8.34
CA PRO A 54 28.87 9.40 -9.21
C PRO A 54 27.33 9.37 -9.18
N VAL A 55 26.73 10.51 -8.82
CA VAL A 55 25.28 10.73 -8.88
C VAL A 55 24.83 10.69 -10.35
N LYS A 56 24.10 9.64 -10.71
CA LYS A 56 23.50 9.47 -12.04
C LYS A 56 22.48 10.61 -12.27
N PRO A 57 22.57 11.40 -13.35
CA PRO A 57 21.62 12.46 -13.61
C PRO A 57 20.22 11.88 -13.79
N ARG A 58 19.25 12.42 -13.03
CA ARG A 58 17.83 12.10 -13.19
C ARG A 58 17.40 12.58 -14.59
N ARG A 59 16.92 11.66 -15.44
CA ARG A 59 16.24 12.04 -16.67
C ARG A 59 15.04 12.93 -16.33
N PRO A 60 14.81 14.03 -17.05
CA PRO A 60 13.56 14.78 -16.93
C PRO A 60 12.39 13.86 -17.27
N ALA A 61 11.29 14.01 -16.52
CA ALA A 61 10.03 13.38 -16.86
C ALA A 61 9.60 13.79 -18.28
N PRO A 62 9.01 12.89 -19.08
CA PRO A 62 8.35 13.28 -20.32
C PRO A 62 7.28 14.31 -20.01
N ARG A 63 7.37 15.48 -20.64
CA ARG A 63 6.25 16.41 -20.72
C ARG A 63 5.22 15.72 -21.60
N VAL A 64 4.08 15.32 -21.02
CA VAL A 64 2.92 14.94 -21.81
C VAL A 64 2.45 16.25 -22.44
N ALA A 65 2.61 16.36 -23.75
CA ALA A 65 2.11 17.46 -24.53
C ALA A 65 0.58 17.43 -24.50
N ASP A 66 -0.01 18.61 -24.40
CA ASP A 66 -1.42 18.85 -24.66
C ASP A 66 -1.71 18.46 -26.11
N ASP A 67 -2.48 17.38 -26.30
CA ASP A 67 -3.22 17.11 -27.53
C ASP A 67 -4.71 17.25 -27.17
N GLU A 68 -5.21 18.48 -27.22
CA GLU A 68 -6.61 18.88 -27.00
C GLU A 68 -7.49 18.71 -28.26
N GLU A 69 -7.10 17.89 -29.25
CA GLU A 69 -7.83 17.81 -30.53
C GLU A 69 -8.18 16.36 -30.92
N GLU A 70 -9.08 15.69 -30.19
CA GLU A 70 -9.81 14.53 -30.75
C GLU A 70 -11.15 14.22 -30.03
N GLU A 71 -11.81 15.25 -29.45
CA GLU A 71 -13.00 15.08 -28.59
C GLU A 71 -14.37 15.14 -29.30
N GLU A 72 -14.47 15.37 -30.63
CA GLU A 72 -15.78 15.73 -31.24
C GLU A 72 -16.54 14.68 -32.09
N GLU A 73 -16.01 13.49 -32.45
CA GLU A 73 -16.72 12.63 -33.43
C GLU A 73 -17.24 11.25 -32.95
N ARG A 74 -17.39 11.03 -31.63
CA ARG A 74 -18.05 9.81 -31.12
C ARG A 74 -19.26 10.05 -30.22
N VAL A 75 -19.98 11.15 -30.47
CA VAL A 75 -21.35 11.36 -29.99
C VAL A 75 -22.34 10.82 -31.02
N ALA A 76 -22.40 9.51 -31.21
CA ALA A 76 -23.53 8.90 -31.88
C ALA A 76 -23.72 7.45 -31.43
N GLN A 77 -24.98 7.10 -31.15
CA GLN A 77 -25.50 5.75 -30.89
C GLN A 77 -25.39 5.24 -29.45
N LYS A 78 -26.20 5.84 -28.57
CA LYS A 78 -26.71 5.15 -27.38
C LYS A 78 -27.96 4.34 -27.80
N PRO A 79 -27.96 3.00 -27.78
CA PRO A 79 -29.18 2.24 -28.03
C PRO A 79 -30.14 2.45 -26.85
N VAL A 80 -31.33 2.97 -27.16
CA VAL A 80 -32.47 3.11 -26.25
C VAL A 80 -32.87 1.70 -25.79
N ARG A 81 -32.43 1.31 -24.60
CA ARG A 81 -32.94 0.11 -23.94
C ARG A 81 -34.40 0.38 -23.59
N ARG A 82 -35.29 -0.36 -24.27
CA ARG A 82 -36.74 -0.45 -23.99
C ARG A 82 -36.99 -0.45 -22.49
N ALA A 83 -37.84 0.47 -22.03
CA ALA A 83 -38.35 0.47 -20.66
C ALA A 83 -39.03 -0.86 -20.37
N ARG A 84 -38.57 -1.58 -19.35
CA ARG A 84 -39.29 -2.73 -18.80
C ARG A 84 -40.51 -2.19 -18.04
N PRO A 85 -41.71 -2.77 -18.20
CA PRO A 85 -42.85 -2.45 -17.35
C PRO A 85 -42.49 -2.69 -15.89
N VAL A 86 -42.89 -1.75 -15.03
CA VAL A 86 -42.74 -1.83 -13.58
C VAL A 86 -43.89 -2.72 -13.10
N ASP A 87 -43.56 -3.92 -12.65
CA ASP A 87 -44.48 -4.76 -11.89
C ASP A 87 -44.21 -4.51 -10.41
N ASP A 88 -45.28 -4.26 -9.67
CA ASP A 88 -45.31 -3.89 -8.26
C ASP A 88 -45.03 -5.12 -7.36
N GLU A 89 -44.68 -4.86 -6.09
CA GLU A 89 -44.40 -5.82 -5.01
C GLU A 89 -43.01 -6.50 -4.99
N ASP A 90 -42.01 -5.78 -4.46
CA ASP A 90 -40.95 -6.44 -3.69
C ASP A 90 -40.41 -5.50 -2.61
N ASP A 91 -40.85 -5.71 -1.37
CA ASP A 91 -40.43 -5.03 -0.14
C ASP A 91 -39.02 -5.51 0.26
N ARG A 92 -38.08 -5.42 -0.68
CA ARG A 92 -36.73 -5.95 -0.54
C ARG A 92 -35.86 -4.90 0.16
N PRO A 93 -35.20 -5.20 1.30
CA PRO A 93 -34.39 -4.24 2.01
C PRO A 93 -33.33 -3.67 1.07
N ARG A 94 -33.28 -2.34 0.94
CA ARG A 94 -32.35 -1.61 0.06
C ARG A 94 -30.94 -2.18 0.23
N ARG A 95 -30.49 -2.98 -0.75
CA ARG A 95 -29.11 -3.47 -0.83
C ARG A 95 -28.21 -2.24 -0.74
N LYS A 96 -27.49 -2.06 0.38
CA LYS A 96 -26.54 -0.96 0.58
C LYS A 96 -25.72 -0.83 -0.69
N LYS A 97 -25.92 0.25 -1.45
CA LYS A 97 -25.14 0.55 -2.66
C LYS A 97 -23.67 0.41 -2.26
N ARG A 98 -22.98 -0.60 -2.79
CA ARG A 98 -21.52 -0.71 -2.70
C ARG A 98 -20.98 0.64 -3.17
N ARG A 99 -20.43 1.44 -2.24
CA ARG A 99 -19.84 2.73 -2.57
C ARG A 99 -18.79 2.46 -3.63
N LYS A 100 -18.98 3.03 -4.83
CA LYS A 100 -17.98 3.01 -5.89
C LYS A 100 -16.78 3.79 -5.35
N ILE A 101 -15.66 3.08 -5.18
CA ILE A 101 -14.39 3.65 -4.74
C ILE A 101 -13.83 4.43 -5.94
N THR A 102 -13.84 5.76 -5.85
CA THR A 102 -13.00 6.61 -6.71
C THR A 102 -12.48 7.79 -5.87
N ARG A 103 -11.41 7.50 -5.12
CA ARG A 103 -10.22 8.31 -4.79
C ARG A 103 -9.29 7.43 -3.90
N GLY A 104 -8.25 6.76 -4.38
CA GLY A 104 -7.78 6.64 -5.76
C GLY A 104 -6.46 5.87 -5.93
N GLU A 105 -6.32 4.69 -5.32
CA GLU A 105 -5.79 3.43 -5.92
C GLU A 105 -5.77 2.34 -4.83
N TRP A 106 -5.53 2.72 -3.56
CA TRP A 106 -5.41 1.82 -2.42
C TRP A 106 -6.20 2.29 -1.19
N ALA A 107 -6.52 1.38 -0.27
CA ALA A 107 -7.15 1.62 1.01
C ALA A 107 -6.22 2.39 1.98
N ASP A 108 -6.80 3.00 3.01
CA ASP A 108 -6.04 3.74 4.03
C ASP A 108 -5.10 2.81 4.80
N CYS A 109 -3.89 3.30 5.12
CA CYS A 109 -2.91 2.52 5.86
C CYS A 109 -3.39 2.23 7.30
N PRO A 110 -3.38 0.97 7.78
CA PRO A 110 -3.82 0.62 9.14
C PRO A 110 -2.93 1.16 10.26
N ASN A 111 -1.71 1.59 9.94
CA ASN A 111 -0.76 2.12 10.93
C ASN A 111 -0.87 3.64 11.10
N CYS A 112 -1.03 4.39 10.00
CA CYS A 112 -1.00 5.85 10.02
C CYS A 112 -2.25 6.54 9.42
N GLY A 113 -3.13 5.81 8.74
CA GLY A 113 -4.33 6.35 8.08
C GLY A 113 -4.08 7.14 6.80
N TYR A 114 -2.86 7.12 6.23
CA TYR A 114 -2.55 7.77 4.96
C TYR A 114 -2.97 6.90 3.77
N SER A 115 -3.45 7.52 2.69
CA SER A 115 -4.01 6.83 1.52
C SER A 115 -3.06 6.71 0.32
N ASP A 116 -1.88 7.34 0.38
CA ASP A 116 -0.85 7.19 -0.65
C ASP A 116 0.01 5.95 -0.37
N ALA A 117 -0.03 5.01 -1.30
CA ALA A 117 0.74 3.77 -1.24
C ALA A 117 1.27 3.38 -2.62
N THR A 118 2.35 2.60 -2.62
CA THR A 118 3.01 2.08 -3.83
C THR A 118 2.90 0.57 -3.89
N ARG A 119 2.66 0.01 -5.07
CA ARG A 119 2.63 -1.44 -5.26
C ARG A 119 4.03 -2.02 -5.07
N VAL A 120 4.15 -2.99 -4.16
CA VAL A 120 5.40 -3.70 -3.93
C VAL A 120 5.54 -4.80 -4.99
N ARG A 121 6.61 -4.76 -5.79
CA ARG A 121 6.86 -5.74 -6.86
C ARG A 121 7.66 -6.97 -6.38
N PHE A 122 8.26 -6.88 -5.20
CA PHE A 122 9.14 -7.91 -4.65
C PHE A 122 9.06 -7.92 -3.12
N ALA A 123 8.85 -9.09 -2.52
CA ALA A 123 8.93 -9.29 -1.08
C ALA A 123 9.87 -10.44 -0.74
N TRP A 124 10.71 -10.26 0.27
CA TRP A 124 11.76 -11.22 0.64
C TRP A 124 11.20 -12.61 1.03
N TRP A 125 9.98 -12.69 1.58
CA TRP A 125 9.34 -13.95 2.01
C TRP A 125 8.55 -14.67 0.91
N GLY A 126 8.41 -14.08 -0.29
CA GLY A 126 7.60 -14.64 -1.38
C GLY A 126 8.12 -14.38 -2.80
N GLY A 127 9.34 -13.84 -2.93
CA GLY A 127 9.94 -13.46 -4.21
C GLY A 127 9.05 -12.51 -5.02
N PHE A 128 8.95 -12.76 -6.32
CA PHE A 128 8.03 -12.06 -7.23
C PHE A 128 6.58 -12.53 -7.11
N VAL A 129 6.37 -13.76 -6.64
CA VAL A 129 5.07 -14.45 -6.67
C VAL A 129 4.18 -13.94 -5.54
N GLY A 130 4.69 -13.88 -4.31
CA GLY A 130 3.92 -13.49 -3.12
C GLY A 130 3.20 -12.14 -3.24
N PRO A 131 3.89 -11.04 -3.62
CA PRO A 131 3.28 -9.72 -3.76
C PRO A 131 2.24 -9.59 -4.87
N LEU A 132 2.22 -10.52 -5.84
CA LEU A 132 1.22 -10.53 -6.91
C LEU A 132 -0.10 -11.14 -6.44
N PHE A 133 -0.06 -12.18 -5.61
CA PHE A 133 -1.28 -12.84 -5.12
C PHE A 133 -1.98 -12.07 -4.01
N ILE A 134 -1.21 -11.33 -3.21
CA ILE A 134 -1.72 -10.53 -2.11
C ILE A 134 -1.41 -9.10 -2.51
N ASN A 135 -2.42 -8.31 -2.91
CA ASN A 135 -2.31 -6.90 -3.34
C ASN A 135 -1.57 -6.04 -2.29
N THR A 136 -0.25 -6.21 -2.23
CA THR A 136 0.59 -5.71 -1.16
C THR A 136 1.11 -4.37 -1.60
N VAL A 137 0.82 -3.38 -0.77
CA VAL A 137 1.24 -2.01 -1.00
C VAL A 137 2.04 -1.52 0.19
N ARG A 138 3.00 -0.63 -0.08
CA ARG A 138 3.80 0.06 0.92
C ARG A 138 3.31 1.49 1.05
N CYS A 139 2.93 1.88 2.26
CA CYS A 139 2.57 3.26 2.57
C CYS A 139 3.78 4.18 2.34
N ARG A 140 3.58 5.33 1.69
CA ARG A 140 4.67 6.31 1.46
C ARG A 140 5.04 7.15 2.68
N GLU A 141 4.20 7.17 3.71
CA GLU A 141 4.42 7.99 4.92
C GLU A 141 5.10 7.18 6.05
N CYS A 142 4.65 5.94 6.29
CA CYS A 142 5.12 5.13 7.43
C CYS A 142 5.79 3.81 7.05
N ASP A 143 5.99 3.55 5.75
CA ASP A 143 6.63 2.34 5.21
C ASP A 143 5.98 1.01 5.56
N THR A 144 4.78 1.03 6.15
CA THR A 144 4.07 -0.17 6.52
C THR A 144 3.55 -0.89 5.28
N ASN A 145 3.79 -2.20 5.20
CA ASN A 145 3.23 -3.07 4.17
C ASN A 145 1.85 -3.56 4.62
N TYR A 146 0.84 -3.38 3.76
CA TYR A 146 -0.53 -3.76 4.06
C TYR A 146 -1.29 -4.16 2.79
N ASN A 147 -2.53 -4.60 2.93
CA ASN A 147 -3.38 -4.93 1.80
C ASN A 147 -4.00 -3.66 1.21
N GLY A 148 -3.66 -3.35 -0.03
CA GLY A 148 -4.15 -2.15 -0.71
C GLY A 148 -5.65 -2.17 -1.01
N ILE A 149 -6.34 -3.32 -0.93
CA ILE A 149 -7.80 -3.40 -1.14
C ILE A 149 -8.55 -3.23 0.20
N HIS A 150 -8.06 -3.88 1.24
CA HIS A 150 -8.78 -4.01 2.51
C HIS A 150 -8.31 -3.05 3.60
N GLY A 151 -7.11 -2.48 3.49
CA GLY A 151 -6.55 -1.60 4.51
C GLY A 151 -6.13 -2.35 5.78
N ASP A 152 -5.99 -3.67 5.73
CA ASP A 152 -5.59 -4.53 6.85
C ASP A 152 -4.16 -5.08 6.67
N TYR A 153 -3.56 -5.57 7.77
CA TYR A 153 -2.26 -6.21 7.72
C TYR A 153 -2.32 -7.56 7.00
N ASN A 154 -1.26 -7.90 6.27
CA ASN A 154 -1.21 -9.15 5.51
C ASN A 154 -0.94 -10.40 6.36
N THR A 155 -0.75 -10.28 7.68
CA THR A 155 -0.31 -11.37 8.57
C THR A 155 -1.13 -12.65 8.42
N VAL A 156 -2.46 -12.56 8.47
CA VAL A 156 -3.33 -13.75 8.38
C VAL A 156 -3.22 -14.43 7.01
N ARG A 157 -3.17 -13.63 5.93
CA ARG A 157 -3.04 -14.17 4.56
C ARG A 157 -1.67 -14.82 4.34
N ILE A 158 -0.61 -14.22 4.89
CA ILE A 158 0.75 -14.76 4.85
C ILE A 158 0.79 -16.11 5.60
N LEU A 159 0.23 -16.17 6.81
CA LEU A 159 0.20 -17.40 7.60
C LEU A 159 -0.56 -18.52 6.88
N ILE A 160 -1.73 -18.23 6.31
CA ILE A 160 -2.50 -19.21 5.52
C ILE A 160 -1.67 -19.71 4.32
N TYR A 161 -1.04 -18.80 3.57
CA TYR A 161 -0.21 -19.16 2.43
C TYR A 161 0.96 -20.07 2.83
N VAL A 162 1.67 -19.73 3.90
CA VAL A 162 2.80 -20.53 4.42
C VAL A 162 2.33 -21.90 4.88
N LEU A 163 1.22 -22.01 5.61
CA LEU A 163 0.70 -23.29 6.09
C LEU A 163 0.25 -24.20 4.93
N VAL A 164 -0.46 -23.64 3.94
CA VAL A 164 -0.88 -24.40 2.75
C VAL A 164 0.33 -24.82 1.91
N GLY A 165 1.30 -23.92 1.73
CA GLY A 165 2.54 -24.21 1.00
C GLY A 165 3.35 -25.32 1.68
N LEU A 166 3.60 -25.19 2.98
CA LEU A 166 4.30 -26.21 3.77
C LEU A 166 3.55 -27.54 3.76
N GLY A 167 2.23 -27.53 3.97
CA GLY A 167 1.41 -28.75 3.91
C GLY A 167 1.51 -29.45 2.56
N PHE A 168 1.42 -28.70 1.45
CA PHE A 168 1.60 -29.25 0.11
C PHE A 168 2.99 -29.85 -0.10
N THR A 169 4.05 -29.17 0.33
CA THR A 169 5.42 -29.70 0.22
C THR A 169 5.61 -31.00 1.01
N VAL A 170 5.03 -31.10 2.20
CA VAL A 170 5.06 -32.32 3.02
C VAL A 170 4.35 -33.46 2.28
N VAL A 171 3.14 -33.24 1.77
CA VAL A 171 2.38 -34.28 1.03
C VAL A 171 3.16 -34.78 -0.19
N VAL A 172 3.72 -33.87 -0.99
CA VAL A 172 4.52 -34.24 -2.18
C VAL A 172 5.78 -35.01 -1.78
N SER A 173 6.50 -34.56 -0.75
CA SER A 173 7.72 -35.23 -0.29
C SER A 173 7.45 -36.63 0.27
N VAL A 174 6.40 -36.79 1.06
CA VAL A 174 5.97 -38.09 1.59
C VAL A 174 5.51 -39.00 0.46
N GLY A 175 4.71 -38.48 -0.48
CA GLY A 175 4.28 -39.24 -1.66
C GLY A 175 5.46 -39.70 -2.53
N ALA A 176 6.43 -38.82 -2.78
CA ALA A 176 7.65 -39.16 -3.50
C ALA A 176 8.49 -40.22 -2.77
N ALA A 177 8.62 -40.11 -1.44
CA ALA A 177 9.33 -41.09 -0.62
C ALA A 177 8.64 -42.46 -0.65
N VAL A 178 7.30 -42.51 -0.52
CA VAL A 178 6.51 -43.75 -0.62
C VAL A 178 6.66 -44.37 -2.01
N ALA A 179 6.58 -43.57 -3.08
CA ALA A 179 6.78 -44.04 -4.44
C ALA A 179 8.19 -44.61 -4.64
N ALA A 180 9.24 -43.92 -4.17
CA ALA A 180 10.61 -44.39 -4.25
C ALA A 180 10.81 -45.73 -3.50
N LEU A 181 10.27 -45.85 -2.28
CA LEU A 181 10.31 -47.10 -1.51
C LEU A 181 9.54 -48.24 -2.18
N SER A 182 8.48 -47.94 -2.95
CA SER A 182 7.73 -48.95 -3.69
C SER A 182 8.45 -49.47 -4.93
N VAL A 183 9.36 -48.68 -5.52
CA VAL A 183 10.19 -49.08 -6.66
C VAL A 183 11.40 -49.91 -6.24
N LEU A 184 11.87 -49.73 -4.99
CA LEU A 184 13.02 -50.45 -4.42
C LEU A 184 12.68 -51.85 -3.88
N LYS A 185 11.42 -52.26 -3.94
CA LYS A 185 10.88 -53.49 -3.35
C LYS A 185 10.50 -54.49 -4.43
#